data_AF-A0A1G0NMF1-F1
#
_entry.id   AF-A0A1G0NMF1-F1
#
_cell.length_a   1.000
_cell.length_b   1.000
_cell.length_c   1.000
_cell.angle_alpha   90.00
_cell.angle_beta   90.00
_cell.angle_gamma   90.00
#
_symmetry.space_group_name_H-M   'P 1'
#
loop_
_entity.id
_entity.type
_entity.pdbx_description
1 polymer ?
#
loop_
_entity_poly.entity_id
_entity_poly.type
_entity_poly.pdbx_seq_one_letter_code
_entity_poly.pdbx_strand_id
1 'polypeptide(L)'
;MALGCLQLHGDLPAARSSAAKKEWNAERIMKLLQRNHPHSFPQSLTRTKTADGWHLEANSKPNALTFTEFKALYSKCGEILHRGTISTIEAEEPIAKPDYDEVIHWSQKVVDLLNEHVVARANGKGLYHISLKTESGVPACSVFSGFSGGTVNVATYNLEVCEGAVENHARVEDDAAA
;
A
#
# COMPACT_ATOMS: atom_id res chain seq x y z
N MET A 1 -2.92 1.93 4.62
CA MET A 1 -2.98 2.15 3.16
C MET A 1 -3.74 3.43 2.83
N ALA A 2 -3.26 4.57 3.29
CA ALA A 2 -3.55 5.85 2.63
C ALA A 2 -2.53 5.97 1.50
N LEU A 3 -2.88 6.48 0.33
CA LEU A 3 -1.91 7.17 -0.53
C LEU A 3 -0.63 6.44 -1.04
N GLY A 4 -0.37 5.15 -0.83
CA GLY A 4 0.70 4.49 -1.60
C GLY A 4 0.46 4.66 -3.11
N CYS A 5 -0.83 4.70 -3.46
CA CYS A 5 -1.40 5.04 -4.75
C CYS A 5 -1.87 6.49 -4.88
N LEU A 6 -1.41 7.45 -4.08
CA LEU A 6 -1.03 8.68 -4.75
C LEU A 6 0.25 8.34 -5.49
N GLN A 7 0.16 7.49 -6.53
CA GLN A 7 1.27 7.01 -7.34
C GLN A 7 2.13 8.24 -7.63
N LEU A 8 3.25 8.37 -6.92
CA LEU A 8 4.30 9.33 -7.21
C LEU A 8 3.99 10.82 -7.08
N HIS A 9 3.00 11.30 -6.33
CA HIS A 9 2.81 12.75 -6.06
C HIS A 9 2.82 13.73 -7.26
N GLY A 10 2.74 13.22 -8.50
CA GLY A 10 2.91 14.01 -9.70
C GLY A 10 3.44 13.26 -10.91
N ASP A 11 3.93 12.02 -10.89
CA ASP A 11 4.35 11.43 -12.18
C ASP A 11 3.15 11.28 -13.14
N LEU A 12 1.97 10.94 -12.62
CA LEU A 12 0.73 10.90 -13.39
C LEU A 12 0.08 12.30 -13.48
N PRO A 13 -0.17 12.84 -14.69
CA PRO A 13 -0.77 14.17 -14.84
C PRO A 13 -2.10 14.36 -14.11
N ALA A 14 -2.94 13.32 -14.07
CA ALA A 14 -4.24 13.35 -13.42
C ALA A 14 -4.17 13.57 -11.89
N ALA A 15 -3.07 13.12 -11.25
CA ALA A 15 -2.86 13.28 -9.82
C ALA A 15 -2.35 14.69 -9.42
N ARG A 16 -2.01 15.55 -10.39
CA ARG A 16 -1.47 16.90 -10.11
C ARG A 16 -2.54 17.97 -9.86
N SER A 17 -3.80 17.72 -10.21
CA SER A 17 -4.87 18.70 -10.06
C SER A 17 -5.14 19.05 -8.59
N SER A 18 -5.55 20.28 -8.31
CA SER A 18 -5.89 20.72 -6.95
C SER A 18 -7.04 19.92 -6.34
N ALA A 19 -7.98 19.46 -7.17
CA ALA A 19 -9.06 18.56 -6.77
C ALA A 19 -8.53 17.17 -6.39
N ALA A 20 -7.65 16.57 -7.20
CA ALA A 20 -7.07 15.26 -6.89
C ALA A 20 -6.22 15.27 -5.62
N LYS A 21 -5.50 16.37 -5.35
CA LYS A 21 -4.70 16.54 -4.12
C LYS A 21 -5.54 16.67 -2.84
N LYS A 22 -6.79 17.15 -2.98
CA LYS A 22 -7.73 17.31 -1.86
C LYS A 22 -8.70 16.12 -1.73
N GLU A 23 -8.67 15.20 -2.70
CA GLU A 23 -9.49 14.01 -2.67
C GLU A 23 -8.95 13.05 -1.61
N TRP A 24 -9.81 12.68 -0.67
CA TRP A 24 -9.50 11.73 0.40
C TRP A 24 -10.27 10.41 0.23
N ASN A 25 -11.27 10.40 -0.66
CA ASN A 25 -12.03 9.18 -0.96
C ASN A 25 -11.17 8.24 -1.85
N ALA A 26 -10.72 7.12 -1.27
CA ALA A 26 -9.81 6.21 -1.96
C ALA A 26 -10.42 5.62 -3.24
N GLU A 27 -11.72 5.35 -3.27
CA GLU A 27 -12.39 4.84 -4.48
C GLU A 27 -12.33 5.86 -5.63
N ARG A 28 -12.59 7.14 -5.35
CA ARG A 28 -12.50 8.22 -6.35
C ARG A 28 -11.07 8.42 -6.84
N ILE A 29 -10.08 8.41 -5.94
CA ILE A 29 -8.65 8.48 -6.28
C ILE A 29 -8.29 7.33 -7.22
N MET A 30 -8.67 6.11 -6.88
CA MET A 30 -8.33 4.94 -7.67
C MET A 30 -9.03 4.89 -9.03
N LYS A 31 -10.32 5.27 -9.10
CA LYS A 31 -11.03 5.41 -10.38
C LYS A 31 -10.35 6.43 -11.29
N LEU A 32 -9.90 7.56 -10.74
CA LEU A 32 -9.17 8.59 -11.47
C LEU A 32 -7.85 8.06 -12.05
N LEU A 33 -7.09 7.30 -11.25
CA LEU A 33 -5.79 6.76 -11.65
C LEU A 33 -5.93 5.67 -12.71
N GLN A 34 -6.85 4.72 -12.51
CA GLN A 34 -7.05 3.61 -13.44
C GLN A 34 -7.57 4.04 -14.80
N ARG A 35 -8.37 5.11 -14.87
CA ARG A 35 -8.91 5.61 -16.14
C ARG A 35 -7.82 5.88 -17.18
N ASN A 36 -6.67 6.39 -16.73
CA ASN A 36 -5.55 6.76 -17.60
C ASN A 36 -4.36 5.79 -17.47
N HIS A 37 -4.32 4.96 -16.43
CA HIS A 37 -3.19 4.10 -16.09
C HIS A 37 -3.68 2.76 -15.51
N PRO A 38 -4.04 1.77 -16.35
CA PRO A 38 -4.66 0.52 -15.90
C PRO A 38 -3.75 -0.29 -14.95
N HIS A 39 -2.43 -0.11 -15.02
CA HIS A 39 -1.45 -0.74 -14.14
C HIS A 39 -1.02 0.17 -12.96
N SER A 40 -1.86 1.13 -12.58
CA SER A 40 -1.65 1.99 -11.41
C SER A 40 -2.04 1.33 -10.10
N PHE A 41 -2.56 0.10 -10.07
CA PHE A 41 -2.66 -0.62 -8.81
C PHE A 41 -1.37 -1.44 -8.61
N PRO A 42 -0.80 -1.51 -7.39
CA PRO A 42 0.36 -2.33 -7.12
C PRO A 42 0.15 -3.77 -7.59
N GLN A 43 1.21 -4.36 -8.12
CA GLN A 43 1.22 -5.75 -8.55
C GLN A 43 2.21 -6.49 -7.66
N SER A 44 1.73 -7.50 -6.93
CA SER A 44 2.60 -8.33 -6.11
C SER A 44 3.70 -8.94 -6.96
N LEU A 45 4.89 -9.13 -6.40
CA LEU A 45 6.03 -9.66 -7.14
C LEU A 45 6.56 -10.94 -6.52
N THR A 46 6.92 -11.91 -7.37
CA THR A 46 7.81 -13.01 -7.03
C THR A 46 9.14 -12.78 -7.75
N ARG A 47 10.23 -12.86 -6.99
CA ARG A 47 11.57 -12.74 -7.52
C ARG A 47 12.32 -14.06 -7.36
N THR A 48 12.80 -14.62 -8.46
CA THR A 48 13.59 -15.86 -8.46
C THR A 48 14.95 -15.62 -9.10
N LYS A 49 16.00 -16.18 -8.50
CA LYS A 49 17.34 -16.14 -9.10
C LYS A 49 17.46 -17.29 -10.09
N THR A 50 17.78 -16.96 -11.33
CA THR A 50 17.99 -17.90 -12.44
C THR A 50 19.46 -17.87 -12.88
N ALA A 51 19.85 -18.75 -13.80
CA ALA A 51 21.22 -18.76 -14.36
C ALA A 51 21.56 -17.44 -15.09
N ASP A 52 20.56 -16.80 -15.70
CA ASP A 52 20.70 -15.58 -16.49
C ASP A 52 20.49 -14.29 -15.67
N GLY A 53 20.29 -14.42 -14.36
CA GLY A 53 20.07 -13.30 -13.44
C GLY A 53 18.73 -13.38 -12.70
N TRP A 54 18.19 -12.23 -12.32
CA TRP A 54 16.94 -12.15 -11.58
C TRP A 54 15.73 -12.21 -12.53
N HIS A 55 14.82 -13.15 -12.27
CA HIS A 55 13.51 -13.21 -12.89
C HIS A 55 12.47 -12.59 -11.96
N LEU A 56 11.66 -11.67 -12.49
CA LEU A 56 10.66 -10.91 -11.76
C LEU A 56 9.30 -11.16 -12.39
N GLU A 57 8.39 -11.77 -11.65
CA GLU A 57 7.04 -12.09 -12.11
C GLU A 57 6.02 -11.24 -11.36
N ALA A 58 5.27 -10.40 -12.07
CA ALA A 58 4.24 -9.54 -11.50
C ALA A 58 2.90 -10.25 -11.40
N ASN A 59 2.09 -9.89 -10.40
CA ASN A 59 0.82 -10.54 -10.04
C ASN A 59 0.95 -12.05 -9.78
N SER A 60 2.11 -12.49 -9.30
CA SER A 60 2.43 -13.91 -9.08
C SER A 60 1.93 -14.48 -7.75
N LYS A 61 1.45 -13.65 -6.81
CA LYS A 61 0.96 -14.10 -5.51
C LYS A 61 -0.57 -14.19 -5.52
N PRO A 62 -1.16 -15.40 -5.51
CA PRO A 62 -2.60 -15.56 -5.66
C PRO A 62 -3.42 -15.01 -4.49
N ASN A 63 -2.81 -14.90 -3.29
CA ASN A 63 -3.46 -14.31 -2.12
C ASN A 63 -3.23 -12.79 -2.01
N ALA A 64 -2.46 -12.17 -2.90
CA ALA A 64 -2.27 -10.73 -2.84
C ALA A 64 -3.59 -9.99 -3.06
N LEU A 65 -3.80 -8.93 -2.27
CA LEU A 65 -4.99 -8.09 -2.38
C LEU A 65 -5.13 -7.54 -3.80
N THR A 66 -6.25 -7.81 -4.45
CA THR A 66 -6.55 -7.27 -5.78
C THR A 66 -7.22 -5.89 -5.69
N PHE A 67 -7.29 -5.19 -6.81
CA PHE A 67 -8.00 -3.91 -6.86
C PHE A 67 -9.49 -4.02 -6.53
N THR A 68 -10.15 -5.07 -6.98
CA THR A 68 -11.58 -5.30 -6.70
C THR A 68 -11.81 -5.54 -5.22
N GLU A 69 -10.96 -6.35 -4.59
CA GLU A 69 -11.02 -6.63 -3.17
C GLU A 69 -10.67 -5.40 -2.32
N PHE A 70 -9.71 -4.58 -2.75
CA PHE A 70 -9.41 -3.31 -2.10
C PHE A 70 -10.64 -2.40 -2.03
N LYS A 71 -11.42 -2.31 -3.12
CA LYS A 71 -12.68 -1.53 -3.12
C LYS A 71 -13.69 -2.08 -2.14
N ALA A 72 -13.85 -3.41 -2.08
CA ALA A 72 -14.75 -4.07 -1.14
C ALA A 72 -14.33 -3.81 0.32
N LEU A 73 -13.05 -3.98 0.63
CA LEU A 73 -12.49 -3.72 1.96
C LEU A 73 -12.67 -2.26 2.36
N TYR A 74 -12.37 -1.31 1.45
CA TYR A 74 -12.52 0.11 1.74
C TYR A 74 -13.98 0.51 2.01
N SER A 75 -14.94 -0.02 1.23
CA SER A 75 -16.38 0.19 1.47
C SER A 75 -16.77 -0.33 2.86
N LYS A 76 -16.36 -1.56 3.19
CA LYS A 76 -16.64 -2.19 4.48
C LYS A 76 -16.06 -1.39 5.65
N CYS A 77 -14.84 -0.88 5.53
CA CYS A 77 -14.26 0.01 6.53
C CYS A 77 -15.08 1.29 6.69
N GLY A 78 -15.55 1.89 5.59
CA GLY A 78 -16.42 3.07 5.63
C GLY A 78 -17.74 2.80 6.36
N GLU A 79 -18.41 1.69 6.06
CA GLU A 79 -19.65 1.28 6.74
C GLU A 79 -19.44 1.09 8.25
N ILE A 80 -18.34 0.46 8.66
CA ILE A 80 -18.01 0.26 10.08
C ILE A 80 -17.69 1.59 10.77
N LEU A 81 -16.93 2.47 10.12
CA LEU A 81 -16.58 3.78 10.69
C LEU A 81 -17.76 4.75 10.76
N HIS A 82 -18.74 4.61 9.87
CA HIS A 82 -19.95 5.42 9.82
C HIS A 82 -21.13 4.81 10.60
N ARG A 83 -20.89 3.91 11.57
CA ARG A 83 -21.88 3.34 12.53
C ARG A 83 -22.49 4.41 13.47
N GLY A 84 -23.04 5.48 12.91
CA GLY A 84 -23.42 6.70 13.60
C GLY A 84 -24.89 6.81 14.01
N THR A 85 -25.61 5.69 14.20
CA THR A 85 -26.95 5.75 14.80
C THR A 85 -27.02 4.93 16.08
N ILE A 86 -27.78 5.42 17.07
CA ILE A 86 -28.00 4.76 18.36
C ILE A 86 -28.56 3.33 18.14
N SER A 87 -29.47 3.18 17.20
CA SER A 87 -30.05 1.88 16.81
C SER A 87 -29.02 0.86 16.32
N THR A 88 -27.98 1.30 15.57
CA THR A 88 -26.91 0.40 15.11
C THR A 88 -25.96 -0.02 16.23
N ILE A 89 -25.79 0.81 17.26
CA ILE A 89 -24.94 0.49 18.42
C ILE A 89 -25.68 -0.45 19.37
N GLU A 90 -26.98 -0.23 19.58
CA GLU A 90 -27.80 -1.11 20.44
C GLU A 90 -28.00 -2.51 19.85
N ALA A 91 -27.88 -2.67 18.53
CA ALA A 91 -27.97 -3.93 17.82
C ALA A 91 -26.60 -4.60 17.57
N GLU A 92 -25.49 -4.06 18.11
CA GLU A 92 -24.16 -4.64 17.89
C GLU A 92 -24.02 -6.00 18.58
N GLU A 93 -23.70 -7.02 17.79
CA GLU A 93 -23.22 -8.28 18.33
C GLU A 93 -21.76 -8.13 18.82
N PRO A 94 -21.38 -8.82 19.91
CA PRO A 94 -20.00 -8.86 20.35
C PRO A 94 -19.08 -9.38 19.23
N ILE A 95 -17.91 -8.75 19.09
CA ILE A 95 -16.88 -9.19 18.13
C ILE A 95 -16.56 -10.66 18.41
N ALA A 96 -16.77 -11.50 17.40
CA ALA A 96 -16.59 -12.93 17.48
C ALA A 96 -15.29 -13.36 16.77
N LYS A 97 -14.88 -14.60 16.99
CA LYS A 97 -13.71 -15.19 16.31
C LYS A 97 -13.73 -15.00 14.77
N PRO A 98 -14.86 -15.18 14.06
CA PRO A 98 -14.90 -14.97 12.61
C PRO A 98 -14.52 -13.55 12.18
N ASP A 99 -14.80 -12.52 12.99
CA ASP A 99 -14.42 -11.14 12.69
C ASP A 99 -12.90 -10.98 12.73
N TYR A 100 -12.24 -11.60 13.71
CA TYR A 100 -10.78 -11.62 13.80
C TYR A 100 -10.15 -12.39 12.65
N ASP A 101 -10.70 -13.56 12.31
CA ASP A 101 -10.22 -14.37 11.19
C ASP A 101 -10.30 -13.58 9.87
N GLU A 102 -11.35 -12.78 9.70
CA GLU A 102 -11.49 -11.90 8.54
C GLU A 102 -10.46 -10.76 8.52
N VAL A 103 -10.22 -10.10 9.66
CA VAL A 103 -9.18 -9.05 9.76
C VAL A 103 -7.80 -9.63 9.46
N ILE A 104 -7.50 -10.81 10.00
CA ILE A 104 -6.24 -11.52 9.73
C ILE A 104 -6.12 -11.85 8.25
N HIS A 105 -7.20 -12.34 7.63
CA HIS A 105 -7.22 -12.63 6.20
C HIS A 105 -6.91 -11.38 5.37
N TRP A 106 -7.60 -10.26 5.63
CA TRP A 106 -7.34 -9.00 4.93
C TRP A 106 -5.90 -8.50 5.14
N SER A 107 -5.37 -8.64 6.36
CA SER A 107 -3.98 -8.30 6.68
C SER A 107 -2.99 -9.12 5.85
N GLN A 108 -3.18 -10.43 5.77
CA GLN A 108 -2.32 -11.31 4.97
C GLN A 108 -2.32 -10.92 3.49
N LYS A 109 -3.50 -10.61 2.92
CA LYS A 109 -3.60 -10.16 1.52
C LYS A 109 -2.83 -8.85 1.25
N VAL A 110 -2.92 -7.90 2.19
CA VAL A 110 -2.17 -6.63 2.12
C VAL A 110 -0.67 -6.88 2.21
N VAL A 111 -0.25 -7.76 3.11
CA VAL A 111 1.16 -8.14 3.28
C VAL A 111 1.69 -8.83 2.01
N ASP A 112 0.94 -9.76 1.43
CA ASP A 112 1.33 -10.44 0.19
C ASP A 112 1.46 -9.46 -0.97
N LEU A 113 0.54 -8.49 -1.06
CA LEU A 113 0.61 -7.41 -2.03
C LEU A 113 1.83 -6.51 -1.80
N LEU A 114 2.02 -5.97 -0.60
CA LEU A 114 2.94 -4.85 -0.38
C LEU A 114 4.37 -5.26 -0.04
N ASN A 115 4.61 -6.48 0.44
CA ASN A 115 5.96 -6.92 0.84
C ASN A 115 6.99 -6.77 -0.28
N GLU A 116 6.61 -7.15 -1.50
CA GLU A 116 7.40 -6.91 -2.70
C GLU A 116 6.43 -6.71 -3.85
N HIS A 117 6.51 -5.57 -4.51
CA HIS A 117 5.56 -5.19 -5.56
C HIS A 117 6.18 -4.29 -6.61
N VAL A 118 5.49 -4.20 -7.74
CA VAL A 118 5.79 -3.23 -8.79
C VAL A 118 4.61 -2.31 -9.05
N VAL A 119 4.94 -1.11 -9.48
CA VAL A 119 4.01 -0.03 -9.82
C VAL A 119 4.45 0.58 -11.15
N ALA A 120 3.53 0.71 -12.10
CA ALA A 120 3.82 1.35 -13.37
C ALA A 120 4.08 2.86 -13.23
N ARG A 121 5.07 3.34 -13.98
CA ARG A 121 5.38 4.78 -14.10
C ARG A 121 4.49 5.43 -15.15
N ALA A 122 4.33 6.74 -15.04
CA ALA A 122 3.56 7.50 -16.02
C ALA A 122 4.20 7.42 -17.42
N ASN A 123 3.35 7.48 -18.46
CA ASN A 123 3.77 7.61 -19.85
C ASN A 123 4.77 6.52 -20.31
N GLY A 124 4.68 5.31 -19.76
CA GLY A 124 5.56 4.21 -20.15
C GLY A 124 7.03 4.38 -19.74
N LYS A 125 7.34 5.26 -18.79
CA LYS A 125 8.73 5.51 -18.31
C LYS A 125 9.36 4.34 -17.54
N GLY A 126 8.63 3.24 -17.39
CA GLY A 126 9.08 2.01 -16.75
C GLY A 126 8.30 1.66 -15.49
N LEU A 127 8.99 1.11 -14.48
CA LEU A 127 8.38 0.57 -13.27
C LEU A 127 9.11 1.06 -12.01
N TYR A 128 8.38 1.23 -10.91
CA TYR A 128 8.95 1.21 -9.57
C TYR A 128 8.83 -0.21 -9.03
N HIS A 129 9.93 -0.76 -8.52
CA HIS A 129 9.97 -2.00 -7.77
C HIS A 129 10.24 -1.67 -6.31
N ILE A 130 9.33 -2.07 -5.43
CA ILE A 130 9.38 -1.77 -4.01
C ILE A 130 9.53 -3.09 -3.27
N SER A 131 10.49 -3.16 -2.36
CA SER A 131 10.77 -4.32 -1.53
C SER A 131 10.86 -3.89 -0.06
N LEU A 132 9.92 -4.33 0.77
CA LEU A 132 9.90 -4.06 2.21
C LEU A 132 10.71 -5.08 3.02
N LYS A 133 10.99 -6.25 2.43
CA LYS A 133 11.92 -7.26 2.97
C LYS A 133 13.13 -7.38 2.05
N THR A 134 14.17 -6.61 2.31
CA THR A 134 15.48 -6.85 1.68
C THR A 134 16.32 -7.77 2.55
N GLU A 135 17.34 -8.41 1.97
CA GLU A 135 18.35 -9.18 2.73
C GLU A 135 19.05 -8.30 3.79
N SER A 136 19.12 -6.99 3.56
CA SER A 136 19.63 -5.98 4.49
C SER A 136 18.65 -5.55 5.59
N GLY A 137 17.40 -6.03 5.57
CA GLY A 137 16.38 -5.67 6.56
C GLY A 137 15.75 -4.28 6.39
N VAL A 138 16.19 -3.47 5.42
CA VAL A 138 15.67 -2.12 5.16
C VAL A 138 14.78 -2.08 3.90
N PRO A 139 13.74 -1.24 3.83
CA PRO A 139 12.99 -1.05 2.60
C PRO A 139 13.85 -0.50 1.46
N ALA A 140 13.62 -0.98 0.24
CA ALA A 140 14.28 -0.48 -0.97
C ALA A 140 13.29 -0.18 -2.09
N CYS A 141 13.61 0.83 -2.88
CA CYS A 141 12.89 1.19 -4.10
C CYS A 141 13.87 1.18 -5.27
N SER A 142 13.59 0.38 -6.29
CA SER A 142 14.35 0.34 -7.53
C SER A 142 13.53 0.94 -8.68
N VAL A 143 14.16 1.78 -9.49
CA VAL A 143 13.55 2.41 -10.65
C VAL A 143 14.03 1.69 -11.90
N PHE A 144 13.09 1.04 -12.58
CA PHE A 144 13.34 0.38 -13.85
C PHE A 144 13.00 1.33 -15.00
N SER A 145 13.91 1.50 -15.95
CA SER A 145 13.74 2.40 -17.09
C SER A 145 14.54 1.91 -18.30
N GLY A 146 14.30 2.52 -19.47
CA GLY A 146 15.08 2.24 -20.67
C GLY A 146 14.99 0.78 -21.14
N PHE A 147 13.78 0.21 -21.13
CA PHE A 147 13.54 -1.14 -21.63
C PHE A 147 13.85 -1.21 -23.14
N SER A 148 14.93 -1.89 -23.51
CA SER A 148 15.34 -2.04 -24.91
C SER A 148 16.11 -3.34 -25.12
N GLY A 149 15.75 -4.13 -26.15
CA GLY A 149 16.59 -5.25 -26.61
C GLY A 149 17.00 -6.27 -25.53
N GLY A 150 16.16 -6.51 -24.52
CA GLY A 150 16.46 -7.45 -23.42
C GLY A 150 17.23 -6.84 -22.24
N THR A 151 17.53 -5.55 -22.26
CA THR A 151 18.16 -4.83 -21.14
C THR A 151 17.19 -3.86 -20.48
N VAL A 152 17.46 -3.57 -19.21
CA VAL A 152 16.73 -2.60 -18.38
C VAL A 152 17.72 -1.87 -17.48
N ASN A 153 17.58 -0.56 -17.38
CA ASN A 153 18.34 0.24 -16.43
C ASN A 153 17.67 0.16 -15.07
N VAL A 154 18.45 -0.17 -14.03
CA VAL A 154 17.99 -0.28 -12.65
C VAL A 154 18.78 0.68 -11.78
N ALA A 155 18.08 1.61 -11.12
CA ALA A 155 18.64 2.46 -10.07
C ALA A 155 17.97 2.12 -8.74
N THR A 156 18.74 1.68 -7.75
CA THR A 156 18.22 1.27 -6.43
C THR A 156 18.50 2.34 -5.38
N TYR A 157 17.46 2.67 -4.62
CA TYR A 157 17.45 3.62 -3.53
C TYR A 157 17.03 2.88 -2.26
N ASN A 158 17.95 2.78 -1.29
CA ASN A 158 17.64 2.22 0.02
C ASN A 158 17.05 3.32 0.91
N LEU A 159 16.00 3.00 1.65
CA LEU A 159 15.44 3.90 2.66
C LEU A 159 16.20 3.70 3.96
N GLU A 160 16.91 4.74 4.41
CA GLU A 160 17.49 4.76 5.75
C GLU A 160 16.35 4.85 6.78
N VAL A 161 16.31 3.92 7.73
CA VAL A 161 15.41 3.99 8.88
C VAL A 161 16.17 4.75 9.97
N CYS A 162 15.86 6.03 10.16
CA CYS A 162 16.35 6.74 11.36
C CYS A 162 15.59 6.20 12.58
N GLU A 163 16.27 5.42 13.43
CA GLU A 163 15.75 5.07 14.75
C GLU A 163 15.75 6.33 15.64
N GLY A 164 14.56 6.89 15.91
CA GLY A 164 14.43 8.01 16.84
C GLY A 164 13.04 8.63 16.86
N ALA A 165 12.16 8.09 17.72
CA ALA A 165 11.19 8.82 18.55
C ALA A 165 10.15 7.83 19.13
N VAL A 166 10.46 7.24 20.28
CA VAL A 166 9.43 6.81 21.23
C VAL A 166 9.56 7.72 22.44
N GLU A 167 9.01 8.94 22.35
CA GLU A 167 8.69 9.73 23.55
C GLU A 167 7.27 9.35 23.98
N ASN A 168 7.17 8.33 24.83
CA ASN A 168 5.97 8.11 25.61
C ASN A 168 5.97 9.10 26.78
N HIS A 169 5.33 10.26 26.58
CA HIS A 169 4.82 11.06 27.67
C HIS A 169 3.71 10.28 28.37
N ALA A 170 3.98 9.73 29.56
CA ALA A 170 3.03 9.65 30.67
C ALA A 170 3.68 8.96 31.88
N ARG A 171 3.95 9.74 32.93
CA ARG A 171 3.73 9.28 34.29
C ARG A 171 3.23 10.46 35.12
N VAL A 172 1.96 10.41 35.47
CA VAL A 172 1.32 11.21 36.51
C VAL A 172 1.39 10.40 37.81
N GLU A 173 1.23 11.11 38.92
CA GLU A 173 1.06 10.69 40.32
C GLU A 173 2.40 10.60 41.10
N ASP A 174 2.62 11.29 42.22
CA ASP A 174 1.69 11.67 43.31
C ASP A 174 2.13 12.90 44.13
N ASP A 175 1.13 13.51 44.78
CA ASP A 175 1.09 14.22 46.07
C ASP A 175 2.38 14.75 46.75
N ALA A 176 2.35 16.04 47.15
CA ALA A 176 2.30 16.42 48.58
C ALA A 176 2.35 17.95 48.83
N ALA A 177 1.38 18.38 49.65
CA ALA A 177 1.45 19.39 50.72
C ALA A 177 1.44 20.90 50.41
N ALA A 178 0.43 21.53 51.03
CA ALA A 178 0.33 22.94 51.39
C ALA A 178 1.37 23.38 52.43
#